data_AF-A0A1D2A9D0-F1
#
_entry.id   AF-A0A1D2A9D0-F1
#
_cell.length_a   1.000
_cell.length_b   1.000
_cell.length_c   1.000
_cell.angle_alpha   90.00
_cell.angle_beta   90.00
_cell.angle_gamma   90.00
#
_symmetry.space_group_name_H-M   'P 1'
#
loop_
_entity.id
_entity.type
_entity.pdbx_description
1 polymer ?
#
loop_
_entity_poly.entity_id
_entity_poly.type
_entity_poly.pdbx_seq_one_letter_code
_entity_poly.pdbx_strand_id
1 'polypeptide(L)'
;MLGSADLGICLHASSSGLDLPMKVVDMFGSGVPVCALQYPTITELVQPGVNGVLFATAEALAAQLLSLLAGWPERAGQLVELRRGAEAERARGWDEEWGRCVLPVLQGAET
;
A
#
# COMPACT_ATOMS: atom_id res chain seq x y z
N MET A 1 -5.99 -13.66 9.91
CA MET A 1 -5.56 -12.51 10.74
C MET A 1 -4.77 -11.57 9.86
N LEU A 2 -5.42 -10.50 9.36
CA LEU A 2 -4.80 -9.38 8.64
C LEU A 2 -5.85 -8.26 8.53
N GLY A 3 -7.04 -8.58 8.01
CA GLY A 3 -8.19 -7.67 7.96
C GLY A 3 -8.76 -7.22 9.32
N SER A 4 -8.23 -7.71 10.43
CA SER A 4 -8.55 -7.23 11.79
C SER A 4 -7.63 -6.09 12.25
N ALA A 5 -6.57 -5.78 11.49
CA ALA A 5 -5.66 -4.68 11.80
C ALA A 5 -6.16 -3.36 11.20
N ASP A 6 -5.78 -2.26 11.85
CA ASP A 6 -6.05 -0.90 11.36
C ASP A 6 -4.91 -0.30 10.56
N LEU A 7 -3.68 -0.74 10.81
CA LEU A 7 -2.47 -0.27 10.14
C LEU A 7 -1.43 -1.40 10.09
N GLY A 8 -0.80 -1.57 8.94
CA GLY A 8 0.32 -2.48 8.73
C GLY A 8 1.67 -1.77 8.76
N ILE A 9 2.73 -2.46 9.18
CA ILE A 9 4.11 -1.92 9.15
C ILE A 9 5.00 -2.82 8.29
N CYS A 10 5.64 -2.24 7.28
CA CYS A 10 6.53 -2.93 6.36
C CYS A 10 7.96 -2.38 6.46
N LEU A 11 8.83 -3.13 7.16
CA LEU A 11 10.27 -2.83 7.21
C LEU A 11 11.08 -3.49 6.08
N HIS A 12 10.42 -4.09 5.08
CA HIS A 12 11.15 -4.75 4.01
C HIS A 12 11.77 -3.69 3.11
N ALA A 13 13.06 -3.86 2.82
CA ALA A 13 13.74 -3.18 1.73
C ALA A 13 14.40 -4.25 0.88
N SER A 14 14.25 -4.13 -0.44
CA SER A 14 15.01 -4.94 -1.38
C SER A 14 16.47 -4.49 -1.40
N SER A 15 17.41 -5.43 -1.33
CA SER A 15 18.83 -5.13 -1.47
C SER A 15 19.21 -4.63 -2.86
N SER A 16 18.48 -5.08 -3.90
CA SER A 16 18.60 -4.56 -5.27
C SER A 16 17.85 -3.23 -5.42
N GLY A 17 16.91 -2.95 -4.53
CA GLY A 17 15.99 -1.83 -4.60
C GLY A 17 14.84 -2.04 -5.61
N LEU A 18 14.74 -3.22 -6.23
CA LEU A 18 13.79 -3.51 -7.31
C LEU A 18 12.59 -4.36 -6.88
N ASP A 19 12.74 -5.16 -5.82
CA ASP A 19 11.68 -6.07 -5.40
C ASP A 19 10.60 -5.35 -4.61
N LEU A 20 9.34 -5.66 -4.91
CA LEU A 20 8.18 -5.18 -4.16
C LEU A 20 7.83 -6.14 -3.02
N PRO A 21 7.48 -5.63 -1.82
CA PRO A 21 7.15 -6.45 -0.67
C PRO A 21 5.78 -7.11 -0.87
N MET A 22 5.75 -8.42 -1.12
CA MET A 22 4.50 -9.18 -1.20
C MET A 22 3.62 -9.02 0.05
N LYS A 23 4.23 -8.85 1.23
CA LYS A 23 3.49 -8.58 2.48
C LYS A 23 2.63 -7.31 2.43
N VAL A 24 3.02 -6.28 1.65
CA VAL A 24 2.19 -5.08 1.46
C VAL A 24 1.02 -5.39 0.54
N VAL A 25 1.22 -6.21 -0.48
CA VAL A 25 0.15 -6.72 -1.34
C VAL A 25 -0.88 -7.50 -0.51
N ASP A 26 -0.45 -8.35 0.43
CA ASP A 26 -1.35 -9.08 1.34
C ASP A 26 -2.15 -8.13 2.26
N MET A 27 -1.52 -7.05 2.74
CA MET A 27 -2.17 -6.01 3.54
C MET A 27 -3.23 -5.26 2.73
N PHE A 28 -2.91 -4.85 1.51
CA PHE A 28 -3.87 -4.23 0.60
C PHE A 28 -5.00 -5.17 0.21
N GLY A 29 -4.71 -6.44 -0.07
CA GLY A 29 -5.74 -7.47 -0.31
C GLY A 29 -6.69 -7.67 0.89
N SER A 30 -6.29 -7.24 2.08
CA SER A 30 -7.13 -7.21 3.29
C SER A 30 -7.74 -5.85 3.60
N GLY A 31 -7.48 -4.82 2.78
CA GLY A 31 -7.91 -3.43 2.99
C GLY A 31 -7.20 -2.73 4.15
N VAL A 32 -5.97 -3.15 4.46
CA VAL A 32 -5.15 -2.59 5.54
C VAL A 32 -4.13 -1.62 4.93
N PRO A 33 -4.17 -0.33 5.28
CA PRO A 33 -3.15 0.62 4.83
C PRO A 33 -1.81 0.37 5.53
N VAL A 34 -0.71 0.88 4.97
CA VAL A 34 0.64 0.56 5.46
C VAL A 34 1.49 1.78 5.78
N CYS A 35 2.34 1.66 6.80
CA CYS A 35 3.58 2.42 6.93
C CYS A 35 4.72 1.57 6.35
N ALA A 36 5.35 2.00 5.26
CA ALA A 36 6.41 1.24 4.61
C ALA A 36 7.77 1.97 4.62
N LEU A 37 8.84 1.20 4.76
CA LEU A 37 10.21 1.70 4.68
C LEU A 37 10.48 2.22 3.26
N GLN A 38 11.09 3.40 3.16
CA GLN A 38 11.42 4.05 1.89
C GLN A 38 12.59 3.33 1.21
N TYR A 39 12.37 2.87 -0.03
CA TYR A 39 13.42 2.37 -0.93
C TYR A 39 12.97 2.56 -2.40
N PRO A 40 13.86 2.46 -3.41
CA PRO A 40 13.63 3.02 -4.76
C PRO A 40 12.30 2.68 -5.44
N THR A 41 11.84 1.43 -5.38
CA THR A 41 10.62 0.98 -6.08
C THR A 41 9.37 0.94 -5.20
N ILE A 42 9.46 1.24 -3.90
CA ILE A 42 8.30 1.11 -2.99
C ILE A 42 7.10 1.95 -3.43
N THR A 43 7.34 3.08 -4.09
CA THR A 43 6.29 4.01 -4.57
C THR A 43 5.46 3.45 -5.72
N GLU A 44 5.91 2.37 -6.38
CA GLU A 44 5.09 1.65 -7.36
C GLU A 44 3.92 0.92 -6.68
N LEU A 45 4.09 0.53 -5.42
CA LEU A 45 3.08 -0.18 -4.63
C LEU A 45 2.39 0.74 -3.62
N VAL A 46 3.16 1.49 -2.83
CA VAL A 46 2.65 2.38 -1.78
C VAL A 46 2.63 3.83 -2.29
N GLN A 47 1.43 4.36 -2.50
CA GLN A 47 1.20 5.75 -2.88
C GLN A 47 0.97 6.59 -1.61
N PRO A 48 1.93 7.46 -1.22
CA PRO A 48 1.84 8.22 0.02
C PRO A 48 0.59 9.08 0.10
N GLY A 49 -0.15 8.96 1.20
CA GLY A 49 -1.41 9.69 1.42
C GLY A 49 -2.63 9.08 0.72
N VAL A 50 -2.45 8.03 -0.08
CA VAL A 50 -3.55 7.31 -0.74
C VAL A 50 -3.78 5.97 -0.06
N ASN A 51 -2.82 5.04 -0.12
CA ASN A 51 -2.96 3.68 0.43
C ASN A 51 -1.94 3.39 1.56
N GLY A 52 -1.03 4.31 1.83
CA GLY A 52 -0.08 4.22 2.94
C GLY A 52 0.75 5.49 3.13
N VAL A 53 1.76 5.39 3.98
CA VAL A 53 2.78 6.41 4.22
C VAL A 53 4.17 5.78 4.20
N LEU A 54 5.19 6.60 3.93
CA LEU A 54 6.58 6.17 3.85
C LEU A 54 7.40 6.78 4.99
N PHE A 55 8.38 6.02 5.47
CA PHE A 55 9.35 6.49 6.47
C PHE A 55 10.75 5.99 6.12
N ALA A 56 11.78 6.71 6.55
CA ALA A 56 13.19 6.33 6.36
C ALA A 56 13.93 6.07 7.68
N THR A 57 13.37 6.51 8.81
CA THR A 57 14.00 6.41 10.13
C THR A 57 13.00 5.96 11.19
N ALA A 58 13.51 5.54 12.35
CA ALA A 58 12.69 5.17 13.49
C ALA A 58 11.87 6.36 14.03
N GLU A 59 12.45 7.56 14.03
CA GLU A 59 11.79 8.80 14.45
C GLU A 59 10.64 9.16 13.51
N ALA A 60 10.86 9.02 12.20
CA ALA A 60 9.82 9.23 11.20
C ALA A 60 8.69 8.21 11.38
N LEU A 61 9.00 6.92 11.59
CA LEU A 61 7.98 5.90 11.87
C LEU A 61 7.18 6.25 13.13
N ALA A 62 7.86 6.63 14.22
CA ALA A 62 7.20 7.01 15.47
C ALA A 62 6.26 8.22 15.26
N ALA A 63 6.70 9.24 14.53
CA ALA A 63 5.88 10.40 14.19
C ALA A 63 4.65 10.03 13.36
N GLN A 64 4.80 9.14 12.36
CA GLN A 64 3.68 8.64 11.56
C GLN A 64 2.66 7.89 12.42
N LEU A 65 3.11 7.00 13.32
CA LEU A 65 2.23 6.26 14.22
C LEU A 65 1.44 7.20 15.15
N LEU A 66 2.11 8.19 15.73
CA LEU A 66 1.47 9.19 16.58
C LEU A 66 0.42 10.00 15.81
N SER A 67 0.73 10.42 14.58
CA SER A 67 -0.18 11.19 13.73
C SER A 67 -1.41 10.37 13.30
N LEU A 68 -1.19 9.14 12.82
CA LEU A 68 -2.25 8.28 12.28
C LEU A 68 -3.21 7.78 13.35
N LEU A 69 -2.70 7.50 14.55
CA LEU A 69 -3.49 6.96 15.66
C LEU A 69 -4.03 8.08 16.59
N ALA A 70 -3.72 9.34 16.31
CA ALA A 70 -4.22 10.47 17.08
C ALA A 70 -5.76 10.50 17.08
N GLY A 71 -6.36 10.38 18.27
CA GLY A 71 -7.80 10.40 18.43
C GLY A 71 -8.53 9.19 17.84
N TRP A 72 -7.83 8.08 17.58
CA TRP A 72 -8.47 6.81 17.23
C TRP A 72 -9.29 6.26 18.42
N PRO A 73 -10.47 5.67 18.18
CA PRO A 73 -11.09 5.42 16.87
C PRO A 73 -11.92 6.57 16.28
N GLU A 74 -12.34 7.58 17.07
CA GLU A 74 -13.39 8.51 16.63
C GLU A 74 -12.92 9.63 15.68
N ARG A 75 -11.63 9.97 15.65
CA ARG A 75 -11.07 11.13 14.92
C ARG A 75 -9.88 10.80 14.02
N ALA A 76 -9.64 9.53 13.74
CA ALA A 76 -8.53 9.06 12.92
C ALA A 76 -8.77 9.29 11.40
N GLY A 77 -9.05 10.53 11.00
CA GLY A 77 -9.46 10.88 9.63
C GLY A 77 -8.44 10.45 8.58
N GLN A 78 -7.15 10.71 8.82
CA GLN A 78 -6.08 10.30 7.90
C GLN A 78 -6.03 8.77 7.74
N LEU A 79 -6.15 8.01 8.83
CA LEU A 79 -6.11 6.55 8.78
C LEU A 79 -7.31 5.98 8.01
N VAL A 80 -8.49 6.58 8.17
CA VAL A 80 -9.70 6.22 7.41
C VAL A 80 -9.52 6.46 5.91
N GLU A 81 -8.94 7.60 5.51
CA GLU A 81 -8.66 7.86 4.09
C GLU A 81 -7.64 6.87 3.52
N LEU A 82 -6.57 6.56 4.27
CA LEU A 82 -5.59 5.55 3.84
C LEU A 82 -6.24 4.17 3.69
N ARG A 83 -7.14 3.80 4.62
CA ARG A 83 -7.89 2.56 4.54
C ARG A 83 -8.71 2.52 3.25
N ARG A 84 -9.42 3.60 2.88
CA ARG A 84 -10.15 3.66 1.60
C ARG A 84 -9.26 3.42 0.39
N GLY A 85 -8.05 3.98 0.37
CA GLY A 85 -7.10 3.70 -0.71
C GLY A 85 -6.63 2.25 -0.73
N ALA A 86 -6.35 1.64 0.43
CA ALA A 86 -6.04 0.22 0.50
C ALA A 86 -7.21 -0.68 0.06
N GLU A 87 -8.45 -0.28 0.36
CA GLU A 87 -9.66 -0.97 -0.12
C GLU A 87 -9.87 -0.82 -1.63
N ALA A 88 -9.47 0.31 -2.22
CA ALA A 88 -9.45 0.49 -3.66
C ALA A 88 -8.44 -0.45 -4.33
N GLU A 89 -7.27 -0.64 -3.75
CA GLU A 89 -6.31 -1.65 -4.24
C GLU A 89 -6.87 -3.08 -4.10
N ARG A 90 -7.56 -3.40 -3.00
CA ARG A 90 -8.25 -4.69 -2.81
C ARG A 90 -9.25 -5.00 -3.91
N ALA A 91 -9.93 -3.99 -4.43
CA ALA A 91 -10.96 -4.16 -5.45
C ALA A 91 -10.38 -4.57 -6.82
N ARG A 92 -9.07 -4.38 -7.03
CA ARG A 92 -8.38 -4.68 -8.30
C ARG A 92 -8.07 -6.16 -8.39
N GLY A 93 -8.90 -6.88 -9.13
CA GLY A 93 -8.73 -8.31 -9.38
C GLY A 93 -7.78 -8.61 -10.54
N TRP A 94 -7.23 -9.82 -10.55
CA TRP A 94 -6.40 -10.31 -11.66
C TRP A 94 -7.09 -10.16 -13.02
N ASP A 95 -8.35 -10.57 -13.15
CA ASP A 95 -9.05 -10.58 -14.43
C ASP A 95 -9.28 -9.16 -14.98
N GLU A 96 -9.64 -8.21 -14.11
CA GLU A 96 -9.84 -6.80 -14.48
C GLU A 96 -8.51 -6.16 -14.90
N GLU A 97 -7.46 -6.36 -14.10
CA GLU A 97 -6.13 -5.84 -14.39
C GLU A 97 -5.51 -6.46 -15.64
N TRP A 98 -5.73 -7.77 -15.87
CA TRP A 98 -5.31 -8.46 -17.08
C TRP A 98 -5.99 -7.88 -18.32
N GLY A 99 -7.32 -7.70 -18.26
CA GLY A 99 -8.10 -7.07 -19.32
C GLY A 99 -7.67 -5.62 -19.59
N ARG A 100 -7.25 -4.88 -18.56
CA ARG A 100 -6.82 -3.49 -18.72
C ARG A 100 -5.38 -3.35 -19.24
N CYS A 101 -4.46 -4.18 -18.77
CA CYS A 101 -3.02 -3.99 -18.99
C CYS A 101 -2.45 -4.91 -20.08
N VAL A 102 -2.85 -6.19 -20.12
CA VAL A 102 -2.23 -7.20 -20.98
C VAL A 102 -3.03 -7.42 -22.27
N LEU A 103 -4.35 -7.54 -22.15
CA LEU A 103 -5.22 -7.81 -23.30
C LEU A 103 -5.04 -6.81 -24.47
N PRO A 104 -4.91 -5.48 -24.25
CA PRO A 104 -4.72 -4.53 -25.34
C PRO A 104 -3.40 -4.73 -26.10
N VAL A 105 -2.34 -5.19 -25.42
CA VAL A 105 -1.05 -5.49 -26.04
C VAL A 105 -1.16 -6.69 -26.97
N LEU A 106 -1.92 -7.72 -26.57
CA LEU A 106 -2.14 -8.91 -27.38
C LEU A 106 -3.06 -8.65 -28.58
N GLN A 107 -4.04 -7.76 -28.43
CA GLN A 107 -4.97 -7.39 -29.50
C GLN A 107 -4.39 -6.34 -30.47
N GLY A 108 -3.46 -5.51 -30.01
CA GLY A 108 -2.79 -4.49 -30.83
C GLY A 108 -1.50 -4.96 -31.52
N ALA A 109 -1.12 -6.23 -31.39
CA ALA A 109 0.07 -6.81 -32.02
C ALA A 109 -0.14 -7.26 -33.48
N GLU A 110 -1.19 -6.77 -34.14
CA GLU A 110 -1.38 -6.90 -35.59
C GLU A 110 -0.79 -5.66 -36.31
N THR A 111 0.53 -5.68 -36.56
CA THR A 111 1.19 -4.91 -37.62
C THR A 111 2.13 -5.81 -38.40
#